data_AF-A0A5X2Z755-F1
#
_entry.id   AF-A0A5X2Z755-F1
#
_cell.length_a   1.000
_cell.length_b   1.000
_cell.length_c   1.000
_cell.angle_alpha   90.00
_cell.angle_beta   90.00
_cell.angle_gamma   90.00
#
_symmetry.space_group_name_H-M   'P 1'
#
loop_
_entity.id
_entity.type
_entity.pdbx_description
1 polymer ?
#
loop_
_entity_poly.entity_id
_entity_poly.type
_entity_poly.pdbx_seq_one_letter_code
_entity_poly.pdbx_strand_id
1 'polypeptide(L)'
;MNEFAWSWNEPRPAIDPARFTEHRQETETDLQRAIRYYLEADKKALEEQEAKEEAFFAQSTVGKKLMASLEEAGQREKLAQSIISKRQATEQDPVARAFATLKVLPVYLREPLSRHLSFLRKKQEADRQKGKKSWQAERYVRGTLRKIFERLERTDSRWLTPGYRALAGRERLDDLLYLPQLNKRQIQTLATMTAAMFSSTFEKLCDGFGATDGELTMDVTLKAYQMLARMALHLHAMPPHYDVLTTDKDRRNEPDTELLPGAILRLTCADWWKRKLWLLRCEWR
;
A
#
# COMPACT_ATOMS: atom_id res chain seq x y z
N MET A 1 -34.82 -62.65 -65.27
CA MET A 1 -34.07 -63.12 -64.09
C MET A 1 -33.17 -62.00 -63.60
N ASN A 2 -33.62 -61.27 -62.58
CA ASN A 2 -32.85 -60.66 -61.49
C ASN A 2 -33.79 -59.72 -60.71
N GLU A 3 -34.78 -60.30 -60.03
CA GLU A 3 -35.73 -59.57 -59.17
C GLU A 3 -35.18 -59.33 -57.75
N PHE A 4 -33.91 -59.64 -57.48
CA PHE A 4 -33.27 -59.44 -56.17
C PHE A 4 -31.84 -58.89 -56.31
N ALA A 5 -31.69 -57.72 -56.92
CA ALA A 5 -30.43 -56.96 -56.83
C ALA A 5 -30.50 -56.05 -55.60
N TRP A 6 -29.80 -56.43 -54.53
CA TRP A 6 -29.61 -55.56 -53.36
C TRP A 6 -28.44 -54.61 -53.60
N SER A 7 -28.43 -53.43 -52.95
CA SER A 7 -27.41 -52.38 -53.17
C SER A 7 -25.96 -52.83 -52.93
N TRP A 8 -25.74 -53.94 -52.23
CA TRP A 8 -24.42 -54.55 -52.03
C TRP A 8 -24.02 -55.55 -53.13
N ASN A 9 -24.96 -56.00 -53.98
CA ASN A 9 -24.77 -56.93 -55.10
C ASN A 9 -24.65 -56.24 -56.47
N GLU A 10 -24.83 -54.93 -56.55
CA GLU A 10 -24.66 -54.21 -57.81
C GLU A 10 -23.17 -54.16 -58.23
N PRO A 11 -22.85 -54.36 -59.53
CA PRO A 11 -21.48 -54.30 -60.01
C PRO A 11 -20.92 -52.89 -59.81
N ARG A 12 -19.95 -52.76 -58.90
CA ARG A 12 -19.32 -51.47 -58.60
C ARG A 12 -18.43 -51.03 -59.77
N PRO A 13 -18.42 -49.73 -60.13
CA PRO A 13 -17.52 -49.22 -61.15
C PRO A 13 -16.06 -49.45 -60.73
N ALA A 14 -15.21 -49.82 -61.70
CA ALA A 14 -13.78 -50.04 -61.48
C ALA A 14 -13.12 -48.80 -60.87
N ILE A 15 -12.33 -48.99 -59.81
CA ILE A 15 -11.65 -47.92 -59.09
C ILE A 15 -10.47 -47.45 -59.95
N ASP A 16 -10.50 -46.19 -60.39
CA ASP A 16 -9.44 -45.56 -61.18
C ASP A 16 -8.28 -45.08 -60.25
N PRO A 17 -7.05 -45.61 -60.38
CA PRO A 17 -5.93 -45.27 -59.50
C PRO A 17 -5.55 -43.79 -59.50
N ALA A 18 -5.85 -43.06 -60.58
CA ALA A 18 -5.51 -41.64 -60.72
C ALA A 18 -6.46 -40.70 -59.95
N ARG A 19 -7.68 -41.15 -59.59
CA ARG A 19 -8.70 -40.35 -58.89
C ARG A 19 -8.97 -40.81 -57.45
N PHE A 20 -8.20 -41.76 -56.94
CA PHE A 20 -8.40 -42.35 -55.61
C PHE A 20 -8.21 -41.35 -54.45
N THR A 21 -7.44 -40.27 -54.65
CA THR A 21 -7.17 -39.24 -53.63
C THR A 21 -8.25 -38.17 -53.54
N GLU A 22 -9.16 -38.08 -54.51
CA GLU A 22 -10.32 -37.19 -54.41
C GLU A 22 -11.33 -37.83 -53.46
N HIS A 23 -11.49 -37.26 -52.26
CA HIS A 23 -12.52 -37.69 -51.30
C HIS A 23 -13.89 -37.63 -51.98
N ARG A 24 -14.35 -38.78 -52.49
CA ARG A 24 -15.73 -38.99 -52.86
C ARG A 24 -16.53 -38.78 -51.58
N GLN A 25 -17.43 -37.79 -51.57
CA GLN A 25 -18.46 -37.70 -50.55
C GLN A 25 -19.31 -38.96 -50.69
N GLU A 26 -18.93 -40.01 -49.97
CA GLU A 26 -19.74 -41.21 -49.84
C GLU A 26 -21.07 -40.75 -49.25
N THR A 27 -22.15 -40.92 -50.00
CA THR A 27 -23.50 -40.73 -49.45
C THR A 27 -23.58 -41.63 -48.24
N GLU A 28 -23.84 -41.02 -47.06
CA GLU A 28 -23.90 -41.74 -45.79
C GLU A 28 -24.64 -43.07 -45.98
N THR A 29 -23.95 -44.16 -45.71
CA THR A 29 -24.57 -45.48 -45.79
C THR A 29 -25.73 -45.54 -44.80
N ASP A 30 -26.79 -46.28 -45.13
CA ASP A 30 -27.95 -46.40 -44.25
C ASP A 30 -27.57 -46.89 -42.84
N LEU A 31 -26.49 -47.67 -42.74
CA LEU A 31 -25.89 -48.09 -41.47
C LEU A 31 -25.27 -46.92 -40.68
N GLN A 32 -24.52 -46.02 -41.32
CA GLN A 32 -23.94 -44.85 -40.65
C GLN A 32 -25.01 -43.89 -40.13
N ARG A 33 -26.10 -43.72 -40.89
CA ARG A 33 -27.27 -42.97 -40.43
C ARG A 33 -27.90 -43.61 -39.19
N ALA A 34 -28.11 -44.92 -39.22
CA ALA A 34 -28.64 -45.66 -38.07
C ALA A 34 -27.73 -45.51 -36.84
N ILE A 35 -26.41 -45.69 -36.98
CA ILE A 35 -25.43 -45.52 -35.89
C ILE A 35 -25.51 -44.10 -35.30
N ARG A 36 -25.58 -43.07 -36.16
CA ARG A 36 -25.72 -41.68 -35.71
C ARG A 36 -27.01 -41.45 -34.93
N TYR A 37 -28.13 -41.99 -35.38
CA TYR A 37 -29.40 -41.91 -34.66
C TYR A 37 -29.31 -42.55 -33.26
N TYR A 38 -28.67 -43.72 -33.14
CA TYR A 38 -28.47 -44.36 -31.83
C TYR A 38 -27.57 -43.52 -30.93
N LEU A 39 -26.48 -42.95 -31.44
CA LEU A 39 -25.59 -42.08 -30.67
C LEU A 39 -26.28 -40.78 -30.21
N GLU A 40 -27.12 -40.18 -31.06
CA GLU A 40 -27.92 -39.01 -30.69
C GLU A 40 -29.01 -39.37 -29.67
N ALA A 41 -29.60 -40.56 -29.78
CA ALA A 41 -30.55 -41.08 -28.79
C ALA A 41 -29.89 -41.36 -27.44
N ASP A 42 -28.69 -41.95 -27.43
CA ASP A 42 -27.92 -42.21 -26.21
C ASP A 42 -27.49 -40.91 -25.53
N LYS A 43 -27.05 -39.91 -26.30
CA LYS A 43 -26.73 -38.57 -25.77
C LYS A 43 -27.94 -37.92 -25.13
N LYS A 44 -29.10 -37.94 -25.81
CA LYS A 44 -30.35 -37.41 -25.25
C LYS A 44 -30.77 -38.16 -23.98
N ALA A 45 -30.64 -39.48 -23.97
CA ALA A 45 -30.95 -40.29 -22.79
C ALA A 45 -30.02 -39.95 -21.61
N LEU A 46 -28.74 -39.70 -21.89
CA LEU A 46 -27.75 -39.29 -20.90
C LEU A 46 -28.04 -37.87 -20.38
N GLU A 47 -28.31 -36.91 -21.26
CA GLU A 47 -28.73 -35.54 -20.88
C GLU A 47 -30.02 -35.54 -20.04
N GLU A 48 -30.98 -36.42 -20.37
CA GLU A 48 -32.20 -36.59 -19.58
C GLU A 48 -31.92 -37.19 -18.19
N GLN A 49 -30.95 -38.10 -18.08
CA GLN A 49 -30.52 -38.66 -16.80
C GLN A 49 -29.81 -37.60 -15.96
N GLU A 50 -28.86 -36.88 -16.54
CA GLU A 50 -28.15 -35.77 -15.88
C GLU A 50 -29.15 -34.70 -15.41
N ALA A 51 -30.10 -34.30 -16.25
CA ALA A 51 -31.13 -33.33 -15.87
C ALA A 51 -32.02 -33.82 -14.71
N LYS A 52 -32.34 -35.13 -14.66
CA LYS A 52 -33.09 -35.73 -13.54
C LYS A 52 -32.25 -35.74 -12.27
N GLU A 53 -30.96 -36.05 -12.36
CA GLU A 53 -30.04 -36.04 -11.23
C GLU A 53 -29.80 -34.63 -10.69
N GLU A 54 -29.62 -33.64 -11.57
CA GLU A 54 -29.51 -32.22 -11.21
C GLU A 54 -30.79 -31.70 -10.57
N ALA A 55 -31.96 -32.03 -11.12
CA ALA A 55 -33.24 -31.65 -10.54
C ALA A 55 -33.46 -32.30 -9.17
N PHE A 56 -33.07 -33.57 -9.01
CA PHE A 56 -33.12 -34.27 -7.72
C PHE A 56 -32.18 -33.63 -6.70
N PHE A 57 -30.95 -33.32 -7.10
CA PHE A 57 -29.97 -32.63 -6.27
C PHE A 57 -30.48 -31.24 -5.86
N ALA A 58 -31.01 -30.45 -6.79
CA ALA A 58 -31.60 -29.13 -6.55
C ALA A 58 -32.78 -29.19 -5.57
N GLN A 59 -33.57 -30.26 -5.58
CA GLN A 59 -34.68 -30.46 -4.64
C GLN A 59 -34.22 -30.95 -3.25
N SER A 60 -33.05 -31.58 -3.17
CA SER A 60 -32.47 -32.08 -1.92
C SER A 60 -32.20 -30.95 -0.92
N THR A 61 -32.16 -31.28 0.37
CA THR A 61 -31.84 -30.31 1.43
C THR A 61 -30.44 -29.72 1.29
N VAL A 62 -29.49 -30.49 0.76
CA VAL A 62 -28.11 -30.05 0.53
C VAL A 62 -28.04 -29.13 -0.70
N GLY A 63 -28.67 -29.50 -1.82
CA GLY A 63 -28.70 -28.67 -3.02
C GLY A 63 -29.41 -27.33 -2.81
N LYS A 64 -30.54 -27.32 -2.08
CA LYS A 64 -31.20 -26.06 -1.68
C LYS A 64 -30.31 -25.14 -0.86
N LYS A 65 -29.57 -25.69 0.11
CA LYS A 65 -28.62 -24.92 0.93
C LYS A 65 -27.45 -24.39 0.09
N LEU A 66 -26.93 -25.18 -0.84
CA LEU A 66 -25.87 -24.77 -1.76
C LEU A 66 -26.35 -23.66 -2.70
N MET A 67 -27.53 -23.80 -3.31
CA MET A 67 -28.11 -22.74 -4.16
C MET A 67 -28.33 -21.44 -3.38
N ALA A 68 -28.91 -21.52 -2.18
CA ALA A 68 -29.07 -20.33 -1.32
C ALA A 68 -27.72 -19.69 -0.96
N SER A 69 -26.70 -20.49 -0.66
CA SER A 69 -25.36 -19.99 -0.38
C SER A 69 -24.70 -19.34 -1.60
N LEU A 70 -24.91 -19.90 -2.80
CA LEU A 70 -24.43 -19.32 -4.07
C LEU A 70 -25.15 -18.02 -4.40
N GLU A 71 -26.46 -17.92 -4.15
CA GLU A 71 -27.22 -16.68 -4.30
C GLU A 71 -26.73 -15.61 -3.31
N GLU A 72 -26.53 -15.95 -2.03
CA GLU A 72 -25.95 -15.05 -1.05
C GLU A 72 -24.54 -14.61 -1.45
N ALA A 73 -23.71 -15.52 -1.94
CA ALA A 73 -22.36 -15.22 -2.44
C ALA A 73 -22.41 -14.28 -3.65
N GLY A 74 -23.29 -14.54 -4.61
CA GLY A 74 -23.50 -13.69 -5.78
C GLY A 74 -24.05 -12.31 -5.42
N GLN A 75 -24.93 -12.22 -4.43
CA GLN A 75 -25.39 -10.93 -3.89
C GLN A 75 -24.26 -10.17 -3.20
N ARG A 76 -23.44 -10.85 -2.38
CA ARG A 76 -22.25 -10.25 -1.74
C ARG A 76 -21.25 -9.75 -2.79
N GLU A 77 -21.04 -10.51 -3.86
CA GLU A 77 -20.15 -10.13 -4.94
C GLU A 77 -20.68 -8.91 -5.70
N LYS A 78 -21.97 -8.89 -6.06
CA LYS A 78 -22.61 -7.70 -6.67
C LYS A 78 -22.51 -6.47 -5.78
N LEU A 79 -22.72 -6.63 -4.47
CA LEU A 79 -22.55 -5.55 -3.50
C LEU A 79 -21.09 -5.07 -3.46
N ALA A 80 -20.13 -5.99 -3.40
CA ALA A 80 -18.70 -5.66 -3.43
C ALA A 80 -18.33 -4.92 -4.72
N GLN A 81 -18.77 -5.40 -5.89
CA GLN A 81 -18.56 -4.74 -7.18
C GLN A 81 -19.20 -3.35 -7.22
N SER A 82 -20.39 -3.16 -6.63
CA SER A 82 -21.04 -1.84 -6.53
C SER A 82 -20.28 -0.86 -5.63
N ILE A 83 -19.64 -1.36 -4.56
CA ILE A 83 -18.82 -0.54 -3.67
C ILE A 83 -17.51 -0.19 -4.35
N ILE A 84 -16.90 -1.14 -5.06
CA ILE A 84 -15.67 -0.93 -5.83
C ILE A 84 -15.90 0.08 -6.94
N SER A 85 -16.99 -0.04 -7.72
CA SER A 85 -17.30 0.90 -8.79
C SER A 85 -17.59 2.31 -8.27
N LYS A 86 -18.31 2.43 -7.13
CA LYS A 86 -18.50 3.73 -6.46
C LYS A 86 -17.17 4.31 -5.96
N ARG A 87 -16.27 3.49 -5.40
CA ARG A 87 -14.93 3.92 -5.00
C ARG A 87 -14.11 4.39 -6.20
N GLN A 88 -14.09 3.64 -7.30
CA GLN A 88 -13.42 4.02 -8.54
C GLN A 88 -13.99 5.32 -9.12
N ALA A 89 -15.32 5.50 -9.10
CA ALA A 89 -15.95 6.76 -9.51
C ALA A 89 -15.52 7.94 -8.62
N THR A 90 -15.38 7.72 -7.30
CA THR A 90 -14.83 8.75 -6.39
C THR A 90 -13.32 8.96 -6.56
N GLU A 91 -12.56 7.96 -6.99
CA GLU A 91 -11.13 8.11 -7.31
C GLU A 91 -10.91 8.87 -8.62
N GLN A 92 -11.83 8.75 -9.58
CA GLN A 92 -11.83 9.51 -10.82
C GLN A 92 -12.17 10.99 -10.60
N ASP A 93 -12.94 11.33 -9.57
CA ASP A 93 -13.21 12.73 -9.23
C ASP A 93 -11.96 13.38 -8.58
N PRO A 94 -11.29 14.33 -9.27
CA PRO A 94 -10.10 14.98 -8.74
C PRO A 94 -10.37 15.73 -7.43
N VAL A 95 -11.58 16.24 -7.23
CA VAL A 95 -11.97 16.98 -6.03
C VAL A 95 -12.12 16.03 -4.84
N ALA A 96 -12.76 14.87 -5.03
CA ALA A 96 -12.89 13.85 -4.00
C ALA A 96 -11.52 13.29 -3.59
N ARG A 97 -10.62 13.03 -4.55
CA ARG A 97 -9.23 12.64 -4.27
C ARG A 97 -8.47 13.70 -3.47
N ALA A 98 -8.66 14.97 -3.80
CA ALA A 98 -8.05 16.07 -3.05
C ALA A 98 -8.57 16.12 -1.61
N PHE A 99 -9.87 15.92 -1.37
CA PHE A 99 -10.42 15.82 -0.02
C PHE A 99 -9.85 14.64 0.76
N ALA A 100 -9.67 13.48 0.13
CA ALA A 100 -9.03 12.32 0.77
C ALA A 100 -7.60 12.65 1.20
N THR A 101 -6.84 13.34 0.34
CA THR A 101 -5.48 13.79 0.64
C THR A 101 -5.46 14.81 1.77
N LEU A 102 -6.37 15.80 1.74
CA LEU A 102 -6.51 16.81 2.81
C LEU A 102 -6.84 16.18 4.16
N LYS A 103 -7.60 15.08 4.20
CA LYS A 103 -7.97 14.42 5.47
C LYS A 103 -6.76 13.91 6.26
N VAL A 104 -5.69 13.51 5.56
CA VAL A 104 -4.44 13.02 6.17
C VAL A 104 -3.61 14.16 6.76
N LEU A 105 -3.80 15.39 6.28
CA LEU A 105 -3.02 16.54 6.71
C LEU A 105 -3.34 16.98 8.14
N PRO A 106 -2.38 17.63 8.83
CA PRO A 106 -2.60 18.25 10.12
C PRO A 106 -3.79 19.20 10.10
N VAL A 107 -4.54 19.27 11.21
CA VAL A 107 -5.76 20.07 11.33
C VAL A 107 -5.57 21.53 10.89
N TYR A 108 -4.46 22.16 11.28
CA TYR A 108 -4.20 23.57 10.95
C TYR A 108 -3.99 23.84 9.44
N LEU A 109 -3.56 22.85 8.66
CA LEU A 109 -3.47 22.94 7.19
C LEU A 109 -4.75 22.45 6.52
N ARG A 110 -5.29 21.34 7.01
CA ARG A 110 -6.49 20.70 6.48
C ARG A 110 -7.70 21.62 6.50
N GLU A 111 -7.94 22.25 7.65
CA GLU A 111 -9.17 22.99 7.92
C GLU A 111 -9.39 24.18 6.96
N PRO A 112 -8.44 25.12 6.78
CA PRO A 112 -8.62 26.23 5.84
C PRO A 112 -8.73 25.75 4.39
N LEU A 113 -7.93 24.76 3.97
CA LEU A 113 -7.94 24.23 2.60
C LEU A 113 -9.23 23.48 2.29
N SER A 114 -9.74 22.68 3.25
CA SER A 114 -11.01 21.95 3.13
C SER A 114 -12.20 22.90 3.06
N ARG A 115 -12.21 23.97 3.89
CA ARG A 115 -13.25 25.01 3.82
C ARG A 115 -13.25 25.73 2.48
N HIS A 116 -12.07 26.12 1.98
CA HIS A 116 -11.98 26.78 0.67
C HIS A 116 -12.42 25.85 -0.48
N LEU A 117 -11.97 24.60 -0.48
CA LEU A 117 -12.36 23.63 -1.51
C LEU A 117 -13.87 23.33 -1.47
N SER A 118 -14.45 23.19 -0.28
CA SER A 118 -15.90 22.97 -0.13
C SER A 118 -16.72 24.19 -0.57
N PHE A 119 -16.24 25.42 -0.32
CA PHE A 119 -16.84 26.64 -0.86
C PHE A 119 -16.80 26.65 -2.39
N LEU A 120 -15.66 26.35 -3.00
CA LEU A 120 -15.53 26.28 -4.46
C LEU A 120 -16.43 25.20 -5.07
N ARG A 121 -16.57 24.06 -4.39
CA ARG A 121 -17.47 22.97 -4.81
C ARG A 121 -18.93 23.42 -4.79
N LYS A 122 -19.38 24.02 -3.69
CA LYS A 122 -20.75 24.56 -3.59
C LYS A 122 -21.04 25.62 -4.67
N LYS A 123 -20.07 26.49 -4.94
CA LYS A 123 -20.17 27.49 -6.01
C LYS A 123 -20.26 26.84 -7.39
N GLN A 124 -19.44 25.81 -7.64
CA GLN A 124 -19.46 25.05 -8.89
C GLN A 124 -20.80 24.32 -9.11
N GLU A 125 -21.37 23.74 -8.05
CA GLU A 125 -22.69 23.09 -8.09
C GLU A 125 -23.82 24.11 -8.37
N ALA A 126 -23.79 25.28 -7.74
CA ALA A 126 -24.73 26.36 -8.01
C ALA A 126 -24.62 26.93 -9.45
N ASP A 127 -23.40 27.03 -9.99
CA ASP A 127 -23.19 27.44 -11.37
C ASP A 127 -23.72 26.39 -12.36
N ARG A 128 -23.54 25.10 -12.07
CA ARG A 128 -24.09 23.99 -12.89
C ARG A 128 -25.62 24.01 -12.92
N GLN A 129 -26.28 24.27 -11.80
CA GLN A 129 -27.74 24.44 -11.75
C GLN A 129 -28.23 25.61 -12.62
N LYS A 130 -27.39 26.65 -12.79
CA LYS A 130 -27.65 27.80 -13.68
C LYS A 130 -27.25 27.55 -15.14
N GLY A 131 -26.89 26.31 -15.52
CA GLY A 131 -26.44 25.95 -16.86
C GLY A 131 -25.03 26.42 -17.23
N LYS A 132 -24.26 26.96 -16.27
CA LYS A 132 -22.89 27.43 -16.52
C LYS A 132 -21.89 26.31 -16.31
N LYS A 133 -20.98 26.12 -17.27
CA LYS A 133 -19.83 25.21 -17.14
C LYS A 133 -18.78 25.85 -16.21
N SER A 134 -18.84 25.51 -14.93
CA SER A 134 -17.87 25.97 -13.92
C SER A 134 -16.91 24.84 -13.58
N TRP A 135 -15.61 25.13 -13.65
CA TRP A 135 -14.49 24.22 -13.35
C TRP A 135 -13.61 24.76 -12.20
N GLN A 136 -14.16 25.64 -11.36
CA GLN A 136 -13.40 26.39 -10.36
C GLN A 136 -12.75 25.48 -9.31
N ALA A 137 -13.47 24.50 -8.77
CA ALA A 137 -12.91 23.60 -7.76
C ALA A 137 -11.82 22.69 -8.37
N GLU A 138 -12.07 22.15 -9.56
CA GLU A 138 -11.10 21.31 -10.26
C GLU A 138 -9.83 22.07 -10.66
N ARG A 139 -9.96 23.32 -11.11
CA ARG A 139 -8.81 24.20 -11.40
C ARG A 139 -8.00 24.51 -10.15
N TYR A 140 -8.67 24.76 -9.02
CA TYR A 140 -7.99 24.98 -7.75
C TYR A 140 -7.23 23.73 -7.27
N VAL A 141 -7.84 22.54 -7.43
CA VAL A 141 -7.20 21.26 -7.12
C VAL A 141 -5.95 21.05 -7.97
N ARG A 142 -6.09 21.13 -9.30
CA ARG A 142 -5.00 20.86 -10.25
C ARG A 142 -3.89 21.92 -10.19
N GLY A 143 -4.22 23.15 -9.82
CA GLY A 143 -3.29 24.27 -9.74
C GLY A 143 -2.73 24.46 -8.34
N THR A 144 -3.49 25.14 -7.47
CA THR A 144 -2.99 25.64 -6.19
C THR A 144 -2.79 24.52 -5.18
N LEU A 145 -3.76 23.63 -4.99
CA LEU A 145 -3.62 22.53 -4.01
C LEU A 145 -2.50 21.57 -4.40
N ARG A 146 -2.40 21.22 -5.68
CA ARG A 146 -1.29 20.40 -6.18
C ARG A 146 0.07 20.99 -5.79
N LYS A 147 0.29 22.28 -6.04
CA LYS A 147 1.54 22.96 -5.67
C LYS A 147 1.78 22.98 -4.16
N ILE A 148 0.72 23.14 -3.36
CA ILE A 148 0.82 23.07 -1.90
C ILE A 148 1.24 21.67 -1.44
N PHE A 149 0.63 20.62 -1.99
CA PHE A 149 1.01 19.24 -1.66
C PHE A 149 2.43 18.90 -2.08
N GLU A 150 2.84 19.27 -3.30
CA GLU A 150 4.22 19.07 -3.76
C GLU A 150 5.23 19.81 -2.86
N ARG A 151 4.90 21.02 -2.42
CA ARG A 151 5.76 21.77 -1.50
C ARG A 151 5.82 21.09 -0.13
N LEU A 152 4.70 20.63 0.39
CA LEU A 152 4.64 19.93 1.67
C LEU A 152 5.46 18.64 1.62
N GLU A 153 5.29 17.83 0.57
CA GLU A 153 6.05 16.59 0.37
C GLU A 153 7.56 16.85 0.28
N ARG A 154 7.99 17.92 -0.41
CA ARG A 154 9.40 18.34 -0.42
C ARG A 154 9.89 18.73 0.97
N THR A 155 9.13 19.52 1.72
CA THR A 155 9.48 19.90 3.09
C THR A 155 9.59 18.66 3.98
N ASP A 156 8.58 17.79 3.95
CA ASP A 156 8.57 16.57 4.74
C ASP A 156 9.70 15.62 4.34
N SER A 157 10.06 15.53 3.06
CA SER A 157 11.20 14.71 2.62
C SER A 157 12.55 15.21 3.15
N ARG A 158 12.70 16.53 3.37
CA ARG A 158 13.91 17.14 3.93
C ARG A 158 14.07 16.80 5.42
N TRP A 159 12.98 16.79 6.17
CA TRP A 159 12.99 16.53 7.61
C TRP A 159 12.90 15.03 7.93
N LEU A 160 12.02 14.29 7.26
CA LEU A 160 11.86 12.85 7.44
C LEU A 160 12.88 12.09 6.58
N THR A 161 14.16 12.18 6.93
CA THR A 161 15.20 11.37 6.30
C THR A 161 14.99 9.89 6.61
N PRO A 162 15.49 8.95 5.79
CA PRO A 162 15.42 7.53 6.09
C PRO A 162 16.01 7.17 7.47
N GLY A 163 17.10 7.81 7.86
CA GLY A 163 17.72 7.65 9.18
C GLY A 163 16.81 8.13 10.33
N TYR A 164 16.16 9.28 10.16
CA TYR A 164 15.19 9.80 11.12
C TYR A 164 14.02 8.83 11.32
N ARG A 165 13.42 8.32 10.23
CA ARG A 165 12.31 7.36 10.29
C ARG A 165 12.71 6.04 10.93
N ALA A 166 13.88 5.52 10.56
CA ALA A 166 14.40 4.27 11.11
C ALA A 166 14.66 4.38 12.61
N LEU A 167 15.21 5.51 13.06
CA LEU A 167 15.48 5.75 14.49
C LEU A 167 14.18 5.92 15.28
N ALA A 168 13.23 6.71 14.77
CA ALA A 168 11.92 6.88 15.41
C ALA A 168 11.19 5.54 15.57
N GLY A 169 11.16 4.70 14.54
CA GLY A 169 10.48 3.40 14.58
C GLY A 169 11.18 2.35 15.46
N ARG A 170 12.53 2.30 15.46
CA ARG A 170 13.29 1.36 16.30
C ARG A 170 13.11 1.65 17.78
N GLU A 171 13.14 2.93 18.15
CA GLU A 171 13.10 3.37 19.54
C GLU A 171 11.68 3.66 20.05
N ARG A 172 10.64 3.35 19.26
CA ARG A 172 9.23 3.62 19.56
C ARG A 172 8.94 5.09 19.88
N LEU A 173 9.64 5.98 19.19
CA LEU A 173 9.44 7.43 19.25
C LEU A 173 8.59 7.90 18.07
N ASP A 174 7.46 7.24 17.83
CA ASP A 174 6.60 7.48 16.65
C ASP A 174 6.08 8.92 16.57
N ASP A 175 5.93 9.59 17.72
CA ASP A 175 5.55 11.00 17.81
C ASP A 175 6.55 11.94 17.11
N LEU A 176 7.83 11.54 16.95
CA LEU A 176 8.82 12.29 16.17
C LEU A 176 8.42 12.43 14.69
N LEU A 177 7.65 11.49 14.15
CA LEU A 177 7.18 11.53 12.75
C LEU A 177 6.12 12.62 12.53
N TYR A 178 5.46 13.06 13.60
CA TYR A 178 4.38 14.06 13.56
C TYR A 178 4.73 15.32 14.36
N LEU A 179 6.02 15.60 14.53
CA LEU A 179 6.55 16.68 15.35
C LEU A 179 5.86 18.06 15.15
N PRO A 180 5.55 18.53 13.92
CA PRO A 180 4.87 19.82 13.70
C PRO A 180 3.49 19.92 14.37
N GLN A 181 2.84 18.78 14.56
CA GLN A 181 1.48 18.68 15.09
C GLN A 181 1.44 18.65 16.62
N LEU A 182 2.58 18.36 17.26
CA LEU A 182 2.63 18.14 18.70
C LEU A 182 2.42 19.43 19.49
N ASN A 183 1.78 19.26 20.64
CA ASN A 183 1.58 20.30 21.64
C ASN A 183 2.77 20.36 22.62
N LYS A 184 2.88 21.46 23.38
CA LYS A 184 3.98 21.67 24.35
C LYS A 184 4.14 20.52 25.36
N ARG A 185 3.03 19.95 25.85
CA ARG A 185 3.04 18.80 26.78
C ARG A 185 3.52 17.51 26.11
N GLN A 186 3.09 17.27 24.87
CA GLN A 186 3.53 16.10 24.09
C GLN A 186 5.02 16.18 23.79
N ILE A 187 5.52 17.36 23.41
CA ILE A 187 6.96 17.59 23.18
C ILE A 187 7.76 17.38 24.46
N GLN A 188 7.25 17.80 25.61
CA GLN A 188 7.91 17.53 26.88
C GLN A 188 7.98 16.03 27.19
N THR A 189 6.90 15.30 26.94
CA THR A 189 6.87 13.83 27.12
C THR A 189 7.85 13.16 26.16
N LEU A 190 7.82 13.56 24.89
CA LEU A 190 8.71 13.06 23.85
C LEU A 190 10.18 13.36 24.15
N ALA A 191 10.48 14.54 24.70
CA ALA A 191 11.82 14.90 25.13
C ALA A 191 12.31 14.01 26.28
N THR A 192 11.45 13.69 27.26
CA THR A 192 11.77 12.74 28.33
C THR A 192 12.02 11.34 27.78
N MET A 193 11.18 10.86 26.86
CA MET A 193 11.37 9.55 26.22
C MET A 193 12.65 9.50 25.37
N THR A 194 12.94 10.56 24.63
CA THR A 194 14.16 10.68 23.82
C THR A 194 15.40 10.69 24.72
N ALA A 195 15.40 11.48 25.79
CA ALA A 195 16.48 11.52 26.78
C ALA A 195 16.71 10.15 27.43
N ALA A 196 15.64 9.45 27.81
CA ALA A 196 15.71 8.10 28.36
C ALA A 196 16.28 7.09 27.34
N MET A 197 15.89 7.21 26.06
CA MET A 197 16.47 6.40 24.98
C MET A 197 17.96 6.65 24.83
N PHE A 198 18.41 7.91 24.82
CA PHE A 198 19.83 8.25 24.76
C PHE A 198 20.60 7.74 25.98
N SER A 199 20.00 7.76 27.17
CA SER A 199 20.61 7.19 28.39
C SER A 199 20.74 5.67 28.29
N SER A 200 19.66 4.97 27.90
CA SER A 200 19.69 3.51 27.78
C SER A 200 20.64 3.04 26.67
N THR A 201 20.71 3.76 25.56
CA THR A 201 21.64 3.44 24.47
C THR A 201 23.08 3.74 24.85
N PHE A 202 23.33 4.78 25.65
CA PHE A 202 24.65 5.03 26.24
C PHE A 202 25.10 3.85 27.10
N GLU A 203 24.29 3.43 28.06
CA GLU A 203 24.58 2.30 28.95
C GLU A 203 24.89 1.02 28.15
N LYS A 204 24.04 0.67 27.18
CA LYS A 204 24.26 -0.49 26.30
C LYS A 204 25.54 -0.40 25.48
N LEU A 205 25.92 0.80 25.02
CA LEU A 205 27.15 0.99 24.25
C LEU A 205 28.38 0.84 25.15
N CYS A 206 28.32 1.36 26.38
CA CYS A 206 29.39 1.17 27.37
C CYS A 206 29.58 -0.32 27.69
N ASP A 207 28.49 -1.06 27.94
CA ASP A 207 28.54 -2.51 28.17
C ASP A 207 29.13 -3.25 26.96
N GLY A 208 28.65 -2.93 25.75
CA GLY A 208 29.06 -3.59 24.51
C GLY A 208 30.51 -3.30 24.08
N PHE A 209 31.09 -2.18 24.52
CA PHE A 209 32.50 -1.87 24.28
C PHE A 209 33.46 -2.44 25.33
N GLY A 210 32.96 -3.26 26.25
CA GLY A 210 33.80 -3.96 27.21
C GLY A 210 34.18 -3.09 28.40
N ALA A 211 33.22 -2.36 28.97
CA ALA A 211 33.33 -1.83 30.33
C ALA A 211 33.36 -3.00 31.34
N THR A 212 34.42 -3.81 31.29
CA THR A 212 34.71 -4.89 32.24
C THR A 212 35.34 -4.27 33.49
N ASP A 213 34.90 -4.71 34.67
CA ASP A 213 35.37 -4.31 36.00
C ASP A 213 34.97 -2.89 36.49
N GLY A 214 33.90 -2.31 35.94
CA GLY A 214 33.31 -1.07 36.47
C GLY A 214 34.11 0.21 36.20
N GLU A 215 35.26 0.09 35.52
CA GLU A 215 36.07 1.23 35.11
C GLU A 215 35.67 1.69 33.70
N LEU A 216 34.97 2.83 33.65
CA LEU A 216 34.60 3.47 32.39
C LEU A 216 35.83 4.16 31.79
N THR A 217 36.52 3.48 30.88
CA THR A 217 37.68 4.04 30.17
C THR A 217 37.25 5.22 29.29
N MET A 218 38.10 6.25 29.18
CA MET A 218 37.81 7.44 28.37
C MET A 218 37.60 7.12 26.87
N ASP A 219 38.34 6.14 26.33
CA ASP A 219 38.18 5.70 24.93
C ASP A 219 36.82 5.05 24.66
N VAL A 220 36.34 4.24 25.60
CA VAL A 220 35.01 3.63 25.55
C VAL A 220 33.93 4.71 25.57
N THR A 221 34.09 5.68 26.47
CA THR A 221 33.17 6.82 26.63
C THR A 221 33.13 7.69 25.38
N LEU A 222 34.29 7.98 24.79
CA LEU A 222 34.41 8.74 23.55
C LEU A 222 33.72 8.02 22.39
N LYS A 223 33.93 6.70 22.25
CA LYS A 223 33.30 5.90 21.20
C LYS A 223 31.79 5.81 21.38
N ALA A 224 31.31 5.64 22.62
CA ALA A 224 29.88 5.67 22.95
C ALA A 224 29.27 7.05 22.63
N TYR A 225 29.93 8.14 23.01
CA TYR A 225 29.51 9.50 22.65
C TYR A 225 29.43 9.68 21.13
N GLN A 226 30.42 9.24 20.36
CA GLN A 226 30.41 9.40 18.90
C GLN A 226 29.24 8.65 18.24
N MET A 227 28.87 7.48 18.76
CA MET A 227 27.71 6.73 18.30
C MET A 227 26.40 7.47 18.63
N LEU A 228 26.25 7.96 19.86
CA LEU A 228 25.10 8.77 20.26
C LEU A 228 25.01 10.07 19.45
N ALA A 229 26.15 10.72 19.20
CA ALA A 229 26.22 11.93 18.42
C ALA A 229 25.72 11.71 16.98
N ARG A 230 26.06 10.59 16.35
CA ARG A 230 25.50 10.21 15.04
C ARG A 230 23.99 10.00 15.09
N MET A 231 23.47 9.38 16.15
CA MET A 231 22.03 9.23 16.35
C MET A 231 21.33 10.59 16.51
N ALA A 232 21.91 11.51 17.29
CA ALA A 232 21.37 12.85 17.45
C ALA A 232 21.38 13.65 16.14
N LEU A 233 22.42 13.48 15.31
CA LEU A 233 22.45 14.04 13.95
C LEU A 233 21.35 13.47 13.05
N HIS A 234 21.02 12.18 13.17
CA HIS A 234 19.86 11.61 12.47
C HIS A 234 18.53 12.21 12.93
N LEU A 235 18.46 12.75 14.15
CA LEU A 235 17.33 13.52 14.67
C LEU A 235 17.41 15.02 14.35
N HIS A 236 18.34 15.44 13.48
CA HIS A 236 18.62 16.85 13.15
C HIS A 236 18.97 17.71 14.37
N ALA A 237 19.50 17.09 15.43
CA ALA A 237 19.97 17.78 16.61
C ALA A 237 21.50 17.78 16.64
N MET A 238 22.11 18.96 16.54
CA MET A 238 23.57 19.09 16.65
C MET A 238 24.04 18.68 18.06
N PRO A 239 24.90 17.64 18.16
CA PRO A 239 25.42 17.18 19.44
C PRO A 239 26.33 18.25 20.08
N PRO A 240 26.35 18.36 21.41
CA PRO A 240 27.23 19.29 22.12
C PRO A 240 28.70 18.89 21.91
N HIS A 241 29.56 19.86 21.56
CA HIS A 241 31.00 19.66 21.32
C HIS A 241 31.34 18.64 20.22
N TYR A 242 30.43 18.43 19.25
CA TYR A 242 30.59 17.41 18.20
C TYR A 242 31.91 17.53 17.45
N ASP A 243 32.25 18.72 16.96
CA ASP A 243 33.47 18.96 16.18
C ASP A 243 34.75 18.68 16.99
N VAL A 244 34.68 18.89 18.31
CA VAL A 244 35.82 18.70 19.21
C VAL A 244 36.00 17.25 19.64
N LEU A 245 34.92 16.46 19.62
CA LEU A 245 34.88 15.08 20.10
C LEU A 245 34.84 14.03 18.97
N THR A 246 34.80 14.47 17.71
CA THR A 246 34.80 13.56 16.55
C THR A 246 36.22 13.21 16.13
N THR A 247 36.44 11.92 15.89
CA THR A 247 37.67 11.36 15.31
C THR A 247 37.52 11.30 13.79
N ASP A 248 37.60 12.46 13.13
CA ASP A 248 37.65 12.48 11.68
C ASP A 248 39.05 12.07 11.19
N LYS A 249 39.12 11.41 10.02
CA LYS A 249 40.38 10.85 9.48
C LYS A 249 41.43 11.93 9.21
N ASP A 250 40.98 13.16 8.94
CA ASP A 250 41.83 14.29 8.57
C ASP A 250 42.24 15.15 9.78
N ARG A 251 41.84 14.76 11.00
CA ARG A 251 42.05 15.58 12.19
C ARG A 251 43.45 15.39 12.77
N ARG A 252 44.18 16.51 12.93
CA ARG A 252 45.55 16.55 13.47
C ARG A 252 45.65 16.52 15.00
N ASN A 253 44.58 16.91 15.70
CA ASN A 253 44.56 17.01 17.16
C ASN A 253 43.70 15.90 17.76
N GLU A 254 44.18 15.36 18.88
CA GLU A 254 43.44 14.40 19.68
C GLU A 254 42.14 15.03 20.23
N PRO A 255 41.07 14.24 20.38
CA PRO A 255 39.81 14.72 20.92
C PRO A 255 39.95 15.10 22.40
N ASP A 256 39.38 16.25 22.77
CA ASP A 256 39.42 16.75 24.15
C ASP A 256 38.45 15.95 25.04
N THR A 257 38.99 14.99 25.78
CA THR A 257 38.22 14.08 26.63
C THR A 257 37.59 14.77 27.84
N GLU A 258 38.03 15.97 28.23
CA GLU A 258 37.48 16.69 29.38
C GLU A 258 36.02 17.14 29.15
N LEU A 259 35.64 17.34 27.89
CA LEU A 259 34.30 17.78 27.50
C LEU A 259 33.28 16.64 27.44
N LEU A 260 33.74 15.37 27.48
CA LEU A 260 32.88 14.19 27.30
C LEU A 260 31.74 14.08 28.33
N PRO A 261 31.99 14.21 29.65
CA PRO A 261 30.93 14.04 30.64
C PRO A 261 29.83 15.08 30.46
N GLY A 262 30.20 16.34 30.21
CA GLY A 262 29.25 17.43 29.97
C GLY A 262 28.45 17.22 28.67
N ALA A 263 29.08 16.71 27.62
CA ALA A 263 28.43 16.43 26.35
C ALA A 263 27.41 15.29 26.46
N ILE A 264 27.77 14.20 27.15
CA ILE A 264 26.88 13.05 27.39
C ILE A 264 25.69 13.47 28.25
N LEU A 265 25.92 14.20 29.35
CA LEU A 265 24.85 14.69 30.22
C LEU A 265 23.82 15.55 29.47
N ARG A 266 24.25 16.32 28.48
CA ARG A 266 23.33 17.10 27.64
C ARG A 266 22.49 16.20 26.72
N LEU A 267 23.10 15.18 26.11
CA LEU A 267 22.40 14.21 25.25
C LEU A 267 21.43 13.32 26.04
N THR A 268 21.66 13.09 27.33
CA THR A 268 20.74 12.34 28.20
C THR A 268 19.78 13.24 28.98
N CYS A 269 19.82 14.56 28.78
CA CYS A 269 18.98 15.52 29.50
C CYS A 269 17.66 15.80 28.77
N ALA A 270 16.53 15.58 29.46
CA ALA A 270 15.19 15.87 28.93
C ALA A 270 14.98 17.36 28.61
N ASP A 271 15.49 18.28 29.43
CA ASP A 271 15.34 19.72 29.19
C ASP A 271 16.12 20.20 27.96
N TRP A 272 17.26 19.58 27.67
CA TRP A 272 18.02 19.86 26.45
C TRP A 272 17.22 19.41 25.22
N TRP A 273 16.74 18.16 25.22
CA TRP A 273 15.88 17.65 24.15
C TRP A 273 14.60 18.44 23.98
N LYS A 274 13.97 18.90 25.06
CA LYS A 274 12.78 19.75 25.00
C LYS A 274 13.03 21.04 24.24
N ARG A 275 14.17 21.70 24.47
CA ARG A 275 14.57 22.91 23.72
C ARG A 275 14.85 22.58 22.26
N LYS A 276 15.57 21.50 21.98
CA LYS A 276 15.95 21.09 20.62
C LYS A 276 14.73 20.66 19.78
N LEU A 277 13.90 19.78 20.30
CA LEU A 277 12.67 19.33 19.63
C LEU A 277 11.67 20.48 19.45
N TRP A 278 11.60 21.43 20.38
CA TRP A 278 10.76 22.62 20.20
C TRP A 278 11.27 23.51 19.06
N LEU A 279 12.57 23.75 18.98
CA LEU A 279 13.17 24.51 17.87
C LEU A 279 12.92 23.80 16.54
N LEU A 280 13.22 22.50 16.47
CA LEU A 280 13.02 21.67 15.29
C LEU A 280 11.57 21.68 14.82
N ARG A 281 10.62 21.60 15.76
CA ARG A 281 9.20 21.74 15.47
C ARG A 281 8.87 23.09 14.83
N CYS A 282 9.40 24.18 15.37
CA CYS A 282 9.14 25.52 14.86
C CYS A 282 9.74 25.74 13.47
N GLU A 283 10.89 25.14 13.17
CA GLU A 283 11.51 25.21 11.85
C GLU A 283 10.80 24.35 10.80
N TRP A 284 10.24 23.22 11.22
CA TRP A 284 9.48 22.35 10.31
C TRP A 284 8.08 22.91 10.01
N ARG A 285 7.42 23.55 10.99
CA ARG A 285 6.07 24.11 10.81
C ARG A 285 6.04 25.35 9.90
#